data_AF-A0A953UX86-F1
#
_entry.id   AF-A0A953UX86-F1
#
_cell.length_a   1.000
_cell.length_b   1.000
_cell.length_c   1.000
_cell.angle_alpha   90.00
_cell.angle_beta   90.00
_cell.angle_gamma   90.00
#
_symmetry.space_group_name_H-M   'P 1'
#
loop_
_entity.id
_entity.type
_entity.pdbx_description
1 polymer ?
#
loop_
_entity_poly.entity_id
_entity_poly.type
_entity_poly.pdbx_seq_one_letter_code
_entity_poly.pdbx_strand_id
1 'polypeptide(L)'
;MEQGTAFCPQCNAPQIRVAVAETVPASGTTSESFIPPLPAYLGASLGTRIEWSQAWPATALAGLIAALLMITPFAGLGLGMLIGGSLSVVFYRRRVPAARVTPGMGARLGMVTGVLGSGLLAIVLAIRTLLFHGWDRVREDLIAGVEQAAARNPDPQTHQVVEFLKSPQGVVLLLSMALITTLVAFVIFSGLGGALGAALLRRRKEHL
;
A
#
# COMPACT_ATOMS: atom_id res chain seq x y z
N MET A 1 -4.29 -9.33 54.81
CA MET A 1 -4.10 -9.93 53.48
C MET A 1 -4.80 -11.28 53.49
N GLU A 2 -5.98 -11.40 52.89
CA GLU A 2 -6.56 -12.69 52.51
C GLU A 2 -7.02 -12.56 51.05
N GLN A 3 -6.53 -13.50 50.25
CA GLN A 3 -6.53 -13.51 48.79
C GLN A 3 -7.90 -13.87 48.21
N GLY A 4 -8.11 -13.45 46.95
CA GLY A 4 -9.29 -13.75 46.16
C GLY A 4 -9.62 -15.23 46.09
N THR A 5 -10.74 -15.59 46.71
CA THR A 5 -11.38 -16.89 46.52
C THR A 5 -12.37 -16.76 45.35
N ALA A 6 -12.12 -17.53 44.28
CA ALA A 6 -12.97 -17.51 43.07
C ALA A 6 -14.41 -18.02 43.33
N PHE A 7 -14.58 -18.78 44.41
CA PHE A 7 -15.84 -19.39 44.82
C PHE A 7 -16.06 -19.19 46.32
N CYS A 8 -17.32 -19.02 46.72
CA CYS A 8 -17.70 -18.92 48.12
C CYS A 8 -17.50 -20.26 48.84
N PRO A 9 -16.78 -20.34 49.97
CA PRO A 9 -16.49 -21.62 50.64
C PRO A 9 -17.71 -22.29 51.28
N GLN A 10 -18.82 -21.58 51.47
CA GLN A 10 -20.05 -22.13 52.06
C GLN A 10 -21.01 -22.76 51.06
N CYS A 11 -21.00 -22.29 49.81
CA CYS A 11 -21.98 -22.73 48.80
C CYS A 11 -21.39 -23.00 47.41
N ASN A 12 -20.06 -22.85 47.27
CA ASN A 12 -19.31 -22.99 46.03
C ASN A 12 -19.82 -22.12 44.86
N ALA A 13 -20.54 -21.03 45.16
CA ALA A 13 -21.07 -20.13 44.14
C ALA A 13 -19.94 -19.27 43.54
N PRO A 14 -19.88 -19.10 42.20
CA PRO A 14 -18.90 -18.24 41.53
C PRO A 14 -19.15 -16.77 41.87
N GLN A 15 -18.17 -16.12 42.49
CA GLN A 15 -18.24 -14.70 42.90
C GLN A 15 -17.68 -13.73 41.84
N ILE A 16 -17.16 -14.26 40.72
CA ILE A 16 -16.61 -13.47 39.62
C ILE A 16 -17.77 -12.82 38.83
N ARG A 17 -17.98 -11.52 39.01
CA ARG A 17 -18.91 -10.75 38.18
C ARG A 17 -18.21 -10.33 36.90
N VAL A 18 -18.62 -10.92 35.77
CA VAL A 18 -18.24 -10.42 34.45
C VAL A 18 -19.04 -9.15 34.21
N ALA A 19 -18.36 -8.00 34.17
CA ALA A 19 -18.98 -6.76 33.72
C ALA A 19 -19.34 -6.93 32.24
N VAL A 20 -20.59 -7.32 31.97
CA VAL A 20 -21.19 -7.14 30.65
C VAL A 20 -21.30 -5.63 30.46
N ALA A 21 -20.59 -5.09 29.47
CA ALA A 21 -20.66 -3.68 29.14
C ALA A 21 -22.07 -3.36 28.63
N GLU A 22 -22.95 -2.96 29.55
CA GLU A 22 -24.26 -2.43 29.23
C GLU A 22 -24.08 -1.00 28.72
N THR A 23 -24.40 -0.76 27.45
CA THR A 23 -24.43 0.58 26.87
C THR A 23 -25.65 1.31 27.42
N VAL A 24 -25.45 2.17 28.42
CA VAL A 24 -26.46 3.13 28.90
C VAL A 24 -25.90 4.55 28.74
N PRO A 25 -26.68 5.51 28.20
CA PRO A 25 -26.19 6.84 27.86
C PRO A 25 -26.05 7.75 29.08
N ALA A 26 -25.22 8.78 28.88
CA ALA A 26 -24.72 9.72 29.87
C ALA A 26 -25.78 10.39 30.75
N SER A 27 -25.50 10.45 32.06
CA SER A 27 -25.89 11.54 32.95
C SER A 27 -24.90 11.59 34.11
N GLY A 28 -24.38 12.79 34.38
CA GLY A 28 -23.18 13.00 35.18
C GLY A 28 -23.36 12.83 36.68
N THR A 29 -22.23 12.66 37.37
CA THR A 29 -21.89 13.33 38.64
C THR A 29 -20.39 13.10 38.87
N THR A 30 -19.70 14.16 39.25
CA THR A 30 -18.29 14.26 39.60
C THR A 30 -17.92 13.25 40.70
N SER A 31 -16.96 12.37 40.43
CA SER A 31 -16.21 11.64 41.45
C SER A 31 -14.80 11.46 40.93
N GLU A 32 -13.88 12.15 41.58
CA GLU A 32 -12.43 12.07 41.40
C GLU A 32 -11.97 10.66 41.77
N SER A 33 -12.02 9.74 40.81
CA SER A 33 -11.49 8.39 40.99
C SER A 33 -10.06 8.36 40.48
N PHE A 34 -9.16 8.01 41.39
CA PHE A 34 -7.76 7.73 41.12
C PHE A 34 -7.71 6.50 40.20
N ILE A 35 -7.60 6.72 38.89
CA ILE A 35 -7.47 5.64 37.90
C ILE A 35 -6.07 5.04 38.07
N PRO A 36 -5.90 3.79 38.57
CA PRO A 36 -4.61 3.13 38.51
C PRO A 36 -4.20 3.00 37.03
N PRO A 37 -2.92 3.20 36.65
CA PRO A 37 -2.50 3.10 35.27
C PRO A 37 -2.83 1.70 34.77
N LEU A 38 -3.84 1.62 33.90
CA LEU A 38 -4.23 0.37 33.27
C LEU A 38 -2.99 -0.22 32.61
N PRO A 39 -2.66 -1.49 32.83
CA PRO A 39 -1.47 -2.07 32.24
C PRO A 39 -1.53 -1.94 30.72
N ALA A 40 -0.49 -1.36 30.12
CA ALA A 40 -0.41 -1.06 28.69
C ALA A 40 -0.64 -2.29 27.77
N TYR A 41 -0.64 -3.51 28.32
CA TYR A 41 -0.95 -4.74 27.58
C TYR A 41 -2.45 -5.01 27.40
N LEU A 42 -3.35 -4.45 28.22
CA LEU A 42 -4.81 -4.55 28.02
C LEU A 42 -5.34 -3.47 27.06
N GLY A 43 -4.53 -2.45 26.81
CA GLY A 43 -4.71 -1.43 25.78
C GLY A 43 -3.90 -1.73 24.53
N ALA A 44 -3.71 -3.01 24.15
CA ALA A 44 -3.39 -3.34 22.78
C ALA A 44 -4.54 -2.78 21.95
N SER A 45 -4.36 -1.55 21.47
CA SER A 45 -5.30 -0.90 20.57
C SER A 45 -5.68 -1.97 19.56
N LEU A 46 -6.96 -2.27 19.41
CA LEU A 46 -7.52 -3.01 18.28
C LEU A 46 -7.28 -2.16 17.03
N GLY A 47 -5.99 -2.01 16.73
CA GLY A 47 -5.43 -0.80 16.22
C GLY A 47 -5.67 -0.81 14.74
N THR A 48 -6.58 0.02 14.31
CA THR A 48 -6.71 0.42 12.90
C THR A 48 -5.47 1.21 12.43
N ARG A 49 -4.42 1.31 13.26
CA ARG A 49 -3.14 1.94 12.94
C ARG A 49 -2.21 0.93 12.30
N ILE A 50 -1.53 1.38 11.25
CA ILE A 50 -0.50 0.59 10.55
C ILE A 50 0.79 0.68 11.38
N GLU A 51 1.37 -0.46 11.71
CA GLU A 51 2.70 -0.56 12.32
C GLU A 51 3.76 -0.36 11.23
N TRP A 52 4.18 0.88 11.03
CA TRP A 52 5.09 1.25 9.94
C TRP A 52 6.45 0.58 9.99
N SER A 53 6.97 0.28 11.19
CA SER A 53 8.21 -0.48 11.37
C SER A 53 8.18 -1.84 10.66
N GLN A 54 7.02 -2.50 10.66
CA GLN A 54 6.81 -3.79 10.00
C GLN A 54 6.27 -3.64 8.57
N ALA A 55 5.61 -2.52 8.27
CA ALA A 55 5.10 -2.21 6.94
C ALA A 55 6.21 -1.93 5.93
N TRP A 56 7.24 -1.14 6.30
CA TRP A 56 8.35 -0.79 5.41
C TRP A 56 8.97 -1.98 4.66
N PRO A 57 9.43 -3.05 5.34
CA PRO A 57 10.04 -4.18 4.65
C PRO A 57 9.02 -5.00 3.83
N ALA A 58 7.75 -5.03 4.24
CA ALA A 58 6.69 -5.67 3.46
C ALA A 58 6.39 -4.90 2.17
N THR A 59 6.27 -3.58 2.25
CA THR A 59 5.99 -2.72 1.10
C THR A 59 7.18 -2.64 0.15
N ALA A 60 8.41 -2.64 0.67
CA ALA A 60 9.64 -2.64 -0.13
C ALA A 60 9.81 -3.93 -0.94
N LEU A 61 9.64 -5.10 -0.30
CA LEU A 61 9.71 -6.39 -0.99
C LEU A 61 8.63 -6.52 -2.07
N ALA A 62 7.40 -6.11 -1.75
CA ALA A 62 6.31 -6.10 -2.71
C ALA A 62 6.57 -5.13 -3.88
N GLY A 63 7.17 -3.97 -3.61
CA GLY A 63 7.56 -2.98 -4.62
C GLY A 63 8.66 -3.50 -5.54
N LEU A 64 9.65 -4.21 -4.99
CA LEU A 64 10.69 -4.90 -5.77
C LEU A 64 10.07 -5.93 -6.72
N ILE A 65 9.18 -6.78 -6.22
CA ILE A 65 8.50 -7.79 -7.04
C ILE A 65 7.67 -7.12 -8.14
N ALA A 66 6.95 -6.04 -7.81
CA ALA A 66 6.17 -5.27 -8.79
C ALA A 66 7.06 -4.67 -9.90
N ALA A 67 8.21 -4.10 -9.54
CA ALA A 67 9.17 -3.54 -10.48
C ALA A 67 9.74 -4.62 -11.41
N LEU A 68 10.13 -5.78 -10.87
CA LEU A 68 10.64 -6.90 -11.66
C LEU A 68 9.60 -7.48 -12.61
N LEU A 69 8.34 -7.59 -12.16
CA LEU A 69 7.22 -7.98 -13.01
C LEU A 69 7.04 -7.00 -14.17
N MET A 70 7.16 -5.70 -13.92
CA MET A 70 7.03 -4.67 -14.97
C MET A 70 8.15 -4.69 -16.01
N ILE A 71 9.34 -5.15 -15.66
CA ILE A 71 10.43 -5.35 -16.63
C ILE A 71 10.13 -6.55 -17.55
N THR A 72 9.29 -7.48 -17.10
CA THR A 72 8.95 -8.67 -17.86
C THR A 72 7.81 -8.36 -18.84
N PRO A 73 7.98 -8.59 -20.16
CA PRO A 73 7.00 -8.19 -21.18
C PRO A 73 5.62 -8.85 -21.04
N PHE A 74 5.52 -9.92 -20.23
CA PHE A 74 4.29 -10.67 -20.00
C PHE A 74 3.33 -10.00 -18.99
N ALA A 75 3.78 -8.99 -18.23
CA ALA A 75 2.96 -8.34 -17.19
C ALA A 75 2.25 -7.04 -17.66
N GLY A 76 2.02 -6.90 -18.97
CA GLY A 76 1.74 -5.65 -19.68
C GLY A 76 0.38 -4.94 -19.45
N LEU A 77 -0.34 -5.17 -18.34
CA LEU A 77 -1.65 -4.53 -18.11
C LEU A 77 -1.82 -3.95 -16.69
N GLY A 78 -0.74 -3.51 -16.06
CA GLY A 78 -0.80 -3.05 -14.66
C GLY A 78 -1.04 -4.19 -13.65
N LEU A 79 -1.12 -5.44 -14.12
CA LEU A 79 -1.23 -6.63 -13.28
C LEU A 79 -0.06 -6.72 -12.30
N GLY A 80 1.17 -6.39 -12.73
CA GLY A 80 2.32 -6.32 -11.84
C GLY A 80 2.13 -5.31 -10.69
N MET A 81 1.53 -4.16 -10.98
CA MET A 81 1.23 -3.12 -9.98
C MET A 81 0.13 -3.58 -9.01
N LEU A 82 -0.93 -4.22 -9.53
CA LEU A 82 -2.02 -4.78 -8.72
C LEU A 82 -1.53 -5.93 -7.83
N ILE A 83 -0.76 -6.86 -8.39
CA ILE A 83 -0.15 -7.98 -7.65
C ILE A 83 0.77 -7.42 -6.57
N GLY A 84 1.66 -6.49 -6.89
CA GLY A 84 2.52 -5.81 -5.91
C GLY A 84 1.72 -5.18 -4.77
N GLY A 85 0.67 -4.43 -5.11
CA GLY A 85 -0.25 -3.85 -4.14
C GLY A 85 -0.87 -4.89 -3.22
N SER A 86 -1.41 -5.97 -3.77
CA SER A 86 -2.04 -7.06 -2.99
C SER A 86 -1.02 -7.82 -2.12
N LEU A 87 0.20 -8.02 -2.63
CA LEU A 87 1.25 -8.77 -1.97
C LEU A 87 1.80 -8.00 -0.77
N SER A 88 1.82 -6.67 -0.83
CA SER A 88 2.18 -5.81 0.30
C SER A 88 1.31 -6.10 1.53
N VAL A 89 0.01 -6.34 1.32
CA VAL A 89 -0.95 -6.67 2.38
C VAL A 89 -0.71 -8.08 2.92
N VAL A 90 -0.43 -9.04 2.05
CA VAL A 90 -0.12 -10.42 2.45
C VAL A 90 1.14 -10.45 3.31
N PHE A 91 2.21 -9.75 2.90
CA PHE A 91 3.45 -9.68 3.66
C PHE A 91 3.28 -8.93 4.99
N TYR A 92 2.53 -7.83 5.00
CA TYR A 92 2.23 -7.10 6.22
C TYR A 92 1.46 -7.97 7.22
N ARG A 93 0.43 -8.70 6.77
CA ARG A 93 -0.35 -9.60 7.63
C ARG A 93 0.46 -10.79 8.13
N ARG A 94 1.41 -11.30 7.33
CA ARG A 94 2.32 -12.36 7.78
C ARG A 94 3.23 -11.89 8.92
N ARG A 95 3.65 -10.62 8.90
CA ARG A 95 4.47 -10.02 9.97
C ARG A 95 3.65 -9.65 11.20
N VAL A 96 2.41 -9.19 11.01
CA VAL A 96 1.48 -8.84 12.10
C VAL A 96 0.17 -9.64 11.99
N PRO A 97 0.13 -10.93 12.41
CA PRO A 97 -1.06 -11.77 12.28
C PRO A 97 -2.27 -11.26 13.07
N ALA A 98 -2.02 -10.53 14.17
CA ALA A 98 -3.05 -9.94 15.02
C ALA A 98 -3.70 -8.68 14.42
N ALA A 99 -3.10 -8.06 13.39
CA ALA A 99 -3.62 -6.83 12.80
C ALA A 99 -4.88 -7.08 11.97
N ARG A 100 -5.95 -6.34 12.28
CA ARG A 100 -7.16 -6.30 11.43
C ARG A 100 -6.92 -5.34 10.27
N VAL A 101 -6.49 -5.87 9.13
CA VAL A 101 -6.26 -5.06 7.93
C VAL A 101 -7.60 -4.70 7.27
N THR A 102 -7.92 -3.41 7.23
CA THR A 102 -9.09 -2.88 6.49
C THR A 102 -8.73 -2.59 5.04
N PRO A 103 -9.71 -2.51 4.11
CA PRO A 103 -9.45 -2.12 2.72
C PRO A 103 -8.72 -0.77 2.60
N GLY A 104 -9.04 0.20 3.45
CA GLY A 104 -8.35 1.50 3.50
C GLY A 104 -6.89 1.40 3.94
N MET A 105 -6.57 0.51 4.89
CA MET A 105 -5.17 0.21 5.24
C MET A 105 -4.44 -0.48 4.09
N GLY A 106 -5.10 -1.42 3.42
CA GLY A 106 -4.57 -2.08 2.23
C GLY A 106 -4.25 -1.09 1.11
N ALA A 107 -5.12 -0.12 0.85
CA ALA A 107 -4.87 0.93 -0.12
C ALA A 107 -3.62 1.77 0.21
N ARG A 108 -3.46 2.16 1.48
CA ARG A 108 -2.29 2.94 1.93
C ARG A 108 -0.99 2.16 1.79
N LEU A 109 -0.97 0.89 2.20
CA LEU A 109 0.18 0.00 2.00
C LEU A 109 0.51 -0.14 0.51
N GLY A 110 -0.52 -0.34 -0.32
CA GLY A 110 -0.41 -0.42 -1.77
C GLY A 110 0.16 0.84 -2.40
N MET A 111 -0.28 2.03 -2.00
CA MET A 111 0.27 3.30 -2.51
C MET A 111 1.75 3.47 -2.16
N VAL A 112 2.16 3.14 -0.92
CA VAL A 112 3.58 3.17 -0.53
C VAL A 112 4.39 2.17 -1.33
N THR A 113 3.87 0.96 -1.55
CA THR A 113 4.46 -0.02 -2.46
C THR A 113 4.57 0.51 -3.89
N GLY A 114 3.58 1.26 -4.38
CA GLY A 114 3.60 1.90 -5.69
C GLY A 114 4.73 2.92 -5.84
N VAL A 115 4.89 3.81 -4.85
CA VAL A 115 6.00 4.79 -4.82
C VAL A 115 7.36 4.09 -4.81
N LEU A 116 7.53 3.10 -3.93
CA LEU A 116 8.79 2.36 -3.81
C LEU A 116 9.09 1.55 -5.09
N GLY A 117 8.08 0.89 -5.65
CA GLY A 117 8.20 0.11 -6.88
C GLY A 117 8.53 0.98 -8.09
N SER A 118 7.88 2.14 -8.23
CA SER A 118 8.15 3.10 -9.31
C SER A 118 9.57 3.69 -9.18
N GLY A 119 9.98 4.09 -7.99
CA GLY A 119 11.33 4.60 -7.75
C GLY A 119 12.40 3.56 -8.06
N LEU A 120 12.19 2.31 -7.63
CA LEU A 120 13.11 1.22 -7.94
C LEU A 120 13.15 0.91 -9.44
N LEU A 121 12.01 0.89 -10.12
CA LEU A 121 11.94 0.71 -11.56
C LEU A 121 12.72 1.81 -12.29
N ALA A 122 12.54 3.07 -11.88
CA ALA A 122 13.28 4.20 -12.45
C ALA A 122 14.79 4.08 -12.24
N ILE A 123 15.23 3.67 -11.03
CA ILE A 123 16.65 3.43 -10.73
C ILE A 123 17.22 2.30 -11.60
N VAL A 124 16.52 1.18 -11.72
CA VAL A 124 16.96 0.05 -12.54
C VAL A 124 17.05 0.47 -14.01
N LEU A 125 16.07 1.23 -14.51
CA LEU A 125 16.08 1.72 -15.88
C LEU A 125 17.24 2.69 -16.12
N ALA A 126 17.48 3.62 -15.18
CA ALA A 126 18.60 4.56 -15.23
C ALA A 126 19.97 3.85 -15.23
N ILE A 127 20.15 2.85 -14.36
CA ILE A 127 21.37 2.03 -14.32
C ILE A 127 21.55 1.29 -15.64
N ARG A 128 20.49 0.67 -16.18
CA ARG A 128 20.57 -0.02 -17.47
C ARG A 128 20.93 0.94 -18.60
N THR A 129 20.35 2.13 -18.64
CA THR A 129 20.70 3.13 -19.66
C THR A 129 22.15 3.59 -19.56
N LEU A 130 22.66 3.78 -18.33
CA LEU A 130 24.02 4.26 -18.10
C LEU A 130 25.07 3.18 -18.39
N LEU A 131 24.85 1.94 -17.96
CA LEU A 131 25.80 0.84 -18.15
C LEU A 131 25.81 0.31 -19.59
N PHE A 132 24.66 0.23 -20.25
CA PHE A 132 24.54 -0.33 -21.60
C PHE A 132 24.54 0.73 -22.71
N HIS A 133 24.82 2.00 -22.40
CA HIS A 133 24.71 3.11 -23.34
C HIS A 133 23.35 3.12 -24.09
N GLY A 134 22.29 2.66 -23.41
CA GLY A 134 20.98 2.43 -24.01
C GLY A 134 20.15 3.70 -24.20
N TRP A 135 20.78 4.88 -24.10
CA TRP A 135 20.11 6.17 -24.23
C TRP A 135 19.46 6.32 -25.61
N ASP A 136 20.14 5.87 -26.67
CA ASP A 136 19.61 5.94 -28.04
C ASP A 136 18.32 5.13 -28.17
N ARG A 137 18.29 3.92 -27.60
CA ARG A 137 17.07 3.08 -27.59
C ARG A 137 15.92 3.72 -26.82
N VAL A 138 16.20 4.26 -25.63
CA VAL A 138 15.16 4.94 -24.84
C VAL A 138 14.62 6.15 -25.59
N ARG A 139 15.49 6.92 -26.25
CA ARG A 139 15.09 8.06 -27.07
C ARG A 139 14.24 7.62 -28.26
N GLU A 140 14.63 6.56 -28.96
CA GLU A 140 13.87 5.96 -30.06
C GLU A 140 12.48 5.50 -29.61
N ASP A 141 12.38 4.77 -28.49
CA ASP A 141 11.11 4.32 -27.93
C ASP A 141 10.18 5.49 -27.56
N LEU A 142 10.73 6.57 -26.97
CA LEU A 142 9.99 7.78 -26.66
C LEU A 142 9.45 8.46 -27.94
N ILE A 143 10.30 8.60 -28.95
CA ILE A 143 9.92 9.23 -30.22
C ILE A 143 8.87 8.38 -30.96
N ALA A 144 9.02 7.05 -30.97
CA ALA A 144 8.05 6.14 -31.55
C ALA A 144 6.68 6.26 -30.88
N GLY A 145 6.64 6.44 -29.55
CA GLY A 145 5.41 6.70 -28.81
C GLY A 145 4.72 8.02 -29.22
N VAL A 146 5.49 9.09 -29.44
CA VAL A 146 4.98 10.37 -29.93
C VAL A 146 4.42 10.24 -31.35
N GLU A 147 5.14 9.53 -32.23
CA GLU A 147 4.68 9.29 -33.60
C GLU A 147 3.41 8.45 -33.63
N GLN A 148 3.30 7.43 -32.78
CA GLN A 148 2.09 6.63 -32.65
C GLN A 148 0.90 7.45 -32.14
N ALA A 149 1.13 8.39 -31.22
CA ALA A 149 0.10 9.31 -30.74
C ALA A 149 -0.31 10.31 -31.83
N ALA A 150 0.65 10.85 -32.58
CA ALA A 150 0.40 11.78 -33.69
C ALA A 150 -0.34 11.11 -34.85
N ALA A 151 -0.04 9.84 -35.15
CA ALA A 151 -0.76 9.06 -36.16
C ALA A 151 -2.26 8.90 -35.84
N ARG A 152 -2.64 9.02 -34.55
CA ARG A 152 -4.05 9.02 -34.12
C ARG A 152 -4.72 10.39 -34.22
N ASN A 153 -3.97 11.47 -34.40
CA ASN A 153 -4.47 12.85 -34.51
C ASN A 153 -3.74 13.62 -35.64
N PRO A 154 -4.27 13.61 -36.88
CA PRO A 154 -3.63 14.22 -38.05
C PRO A 154 -3.84 15.74 -38.17
N ASP A 155 -3.94 16.47 -37.05
CA ASP A 155 -4.12 17.93 -37.08
C ASP A 155 -2.79 18.63 -37.46
N PRO A 156 -2.77 19.61 -38.38
CA PRO A 156 -1.57 20.37 -38.75
C PRO A 156 -0.84 21.04 -37.57
N GLN A 157 -1.54 21.41 -36.49
CA GLN A 157 -0.89 21.95 -35.28
C GLN A 157 -0.08 20.89 -34.54
N THR A 158 -0.43 19.61 -34.68
CA THR A 158 0.27 18.49 -34.03
C THR A 158 1.69 18.32 -34.56
N HIS A 159 1.96 18.69 -35.82
CA HIS A 159 3.29 18.56 -36.42
C HIS A 159 4.34 19.45 -35.73
N GLN A 160 3.96 20.68 -35.37
CA GLN A 160 4.86 21.60 -34.64
C GLN A 160 5.16 21.08 -33.24
N VAL A 161 4.15 20.52 -32.55
CA VAL A 161 4.32 19.93 -31.22
C VAL A 161 5.19 18.68 -31.28
N VAL A 162 4.97 17.80 -32.26
CA VAL A 162 5.79 16.59 -32.47
C VAL A 162 7.25 16.93 -32.75
N GLU A 163 7.51 17.96 -33.56
CA GLU A 163 8.87 18.40 -33.87
C GLU A 163 9.58 18.98 -32.63
N PHE A 164 8.87 19.78 -31.82
CA PHE A 164 9.37 20.23 -30.51
C PHE A 164 9.65 19.05 -29.56
N LEU A 165 8.76 18.05 -29.51
CA LEU A 165 8.92 16.86 -28.65
C LEU A 165 10.11 15.98 -29.07
N LYS A 166 10.50 15.97 -30.35
CA LYS A 166 11.70 15.29 -30.86
C LYS A 166 13.01 16.00 -30.54
N SER A 167 12.96 17.28 -30.17
CA SER A 167 14.13 18.08 -29.79
C SER A 167 14.77 17.56 -28.49
N PRO A 168 16.04 17.91 -28.18
CA PRO A 168 16.69 17.48 -26.94
C PRO A 168 15.92 17.93 -25.67
N GLN A 169 15.35 19.13 -25.69
CA GLN A 169 14.54 19.65 -24.60
C GLN A 169 13.19 18.92 -24.51
N GLY A 170 12.58 18.61 -25.66
CA GLY A 170 11.35 17.83 -25.75
C GLY A 170 11.48 16.42 -25.19
N VAL A 171 12.60 15.73 -25.45
CA VAL A 171 12.86 14.39 -24.91
C VAL A 171 12.98 14.40 -23.38
N VAL A 172 13.63 15.41 -22.80
CA VAL A 172 13.70 15.57 -21.34
C VAL A 172 12.30 15.79 -20.76
N LEU A 173 11.48 16.62 -21.39
CA LEU A 173 10.09 16.84 -20.99
C LEU A 173 9.27 15.55 -21.08
N LEU A 174 9.34 14.83 -22.20
CA LEU A 174 8.66 13.53 -22.39
C LEU A 174 9.07 12.52 -21.34
N LEU A 175 10.36 12.41 -21.05
CA LEU A 175 10.88 11.49 -20.05
C LEU A 175 10.33 11.85 -18.66
N SER A 176 10.31 13.14 -18.31
CA SER A 176 9.73 13.61 -17.05
C SER A 176 8.24 13.30 -16.96
N MET A 177 7.47 13.55 -18.03
CA MET A 177 6.04 13.21 -18.10
C MET A 177 5.80 11.71 -18.00
N ALA A 178 6.62 10.89 -18.67
CA ALA A 178 6.54 9.43 -18.61
C ALA A 178 6.80 8.90 -17.21
N LEU A 179 7.82 9.43 -16.51
CA LEU A 179 8.13 9.09 -15.13
C LEU A 179 7.00 9.48 -14.17
N ILE A 180 6.46 10.69 -14.29
CA ILE A 180 5.32 11.15 -13.46
C ILE A 180 4.09 10.29 -13.72
N THR A 181 3.77 10.03 -14.99
CA THR A 181 2.62 9.20 -15.37
C THR A 181 2.77 7.79 -14.84
N THR A 182 3.97 7.22 -14.94
CA THR A 182 4.29 5.89 -14.41
C THR A 182 4.16 5.86 -12.90
N LEU A 183 4.68 6.87 -12.18
CA LEU A 183 4.53 6.98 -10.74
C LEU A 183 3.06 7.03 -10.32
N VAL A 184 2.26 7.89 -10.96
CA VAL A 184 0.82 8.02 -10.69
C VAL A 184 0.11 6.68 -10.95
N ALA A 185 0.40 6.03 -12.07
CA ALA A 185 -0.16 4.71 -12.39
C ALA A 185 0.21 3.68 -11.30
N PHE A 186 1.48 3.58 -10.91
CA PHE A 186 1.93 2.69 -9.85
C PHE A 186 1.18 2.94 -8.54
N VAL A 187 1.03 4.18 -8.12
CA VAL A 187 0.32 4.54 -6.88
C VAL A 187 -1.15 4.13 -6.96
N ILE A 188 -1.84 4.44 -8.07
CA ILE A 188 -3.26 4.13 -8.25
C ILE A 188 -3.47 2.61 -8.31
N PHE A 189 -2.79 1.91 -9.22
CA PHE A 189 -2.97 0.48 -9.41
C PHE A 189 -2.49 -0.33 -8.20
N SER A 190 -1.35 0.00 -7.58
CA SER A 190 -0.93 -0.69 -6.36
C SER A 190 -1.84 -0.36 -5.17
N GLY A 191 -2.37 0.86 -5.07
CA GLY A 191 -3.40 1.20 -4.09
C GLY A 191 -4.66 0.34 -4.26
N LEU A 192 -5.18 0.22 -5.49
CA LEU A 192 -6.31 -0.65 -5.81
C LEU A 192 -6.01 -2.12 -5.49
N GLY A 193 -4.85 -2.61 -5.87
CA GLY A 193 -4.40 -3.98 -5.58
C GLY A 193 -4.31 -4.27 -4.09
N GLY A 194 -3.82 -3.31 -3.30
CA GLY A 194 -3.76 -3.42 -1.85
C GLY A 194 -5.14 -3.40 -1.20
N ALA A 195 -6.05 -2.54 -1.66
CA ALA A 195 -7.43 -2.48 -1.17
C ALA A 195 -8.18 -3.81 -1.45
N LEU A 196 -8.07 -4.31 -2.68
CA LEU A 196 -8.64 -5.59 -3.10
C LEU A 196 -8.03 -6.75 -2.32
N GLY A 197 -6.70 -6.78 -2.18
CA GLY A 197 -5.99 -7.77 -1.40
C GLY A 197 -6.48 -7.84 0.04
N ALA A 198 -6.64 -6.69 0.71
CA ALA A 198 -7.18 -6.63 2.07
C ALA A 198 -8.64 -7.11 2.14
N ALA A 199 -9.49 -6.71 1.18
CA ALA A 199 -10.90 -7.11 1.15
C ALA A 199 -11.08 -8.63 0.97
N LEU A 200 -10.33 -9.25 0.05
CA LEU A 200 -10.37 -10.69 -0.21
C LEU A 200 -9.87 -11.49 1.00
N LEU A 201 -8.80 -11.01 1.63
CA LEU A 201 -8.22 -11.64 2.82
C LEU A 201 -9.13 -11.57 4.05
N ARG A 202 -9.98 -10.54 4.15
CA ARG A 202 -10.97 -10.39 5.21
C ARG A 202 -12.11 -11.39 5.05
N ARG A 203 -12.71 -11.47 3.85
CA ARG A 203 -13.81 -12.41 3.56
C ARG A 203 -13.42 -13.86 3.87
N ARG A 204 -12.20 -14.28 3.53
CA ARG A 204 -11.71 -15.63 3.85
C ARG A 204 -11.66 -15.95 5.35
N LYS A 205 -11.52 -14.96 6.22
CA LYS A 205 -11.50 -15.18 7.69
C LYS A 205 -12.91 -15.21 8.29
N GLU A 206 -13.90 -14.70 7.59
CA GLU A 206 -15.32 -14.70 8.04
C GLU A 206 -16.02 -16.04 7.71
N HIS A 207 -15.47 -16.84 6.79
CA HIS A 207 -15.99 -18.15 6.38
C HIS A 207 -15.27 -19.35 7.00
N LEU A 208 -14.34 -19.12 7.92
CA LEU A 208 -13.49 -20.11 8.60
C LEU A 208 -13.77 -20.05 10.11
#